data_AF-A0A351XL04-F1
#
_entry.id   AF-A0A351XL04-F1
#
_cell.length_a   1.000
_cell.length_b   1.000
_cell.length_c   1.000
_cell.angle_alpha   90.00
_cell.angle_beta   90.00
_cell.angle_gamma   90.00
#
_symmetry.space_group_name_H-M   'P 1'
#
loop_
_entity.id
_entity.type
_entity.pdbx_description
1 polymer ?
#
loop_
_entity_poly.entity_id
_entity_poly.type
_entity_poly.pdbx_seq_one_letter_code
_entity_poly.pdbx_strand_id
1 'polypeptide(L)' 'MYDKLKNRTLFNMDETIAAEIFEDAEFPWEVLPKIKDFTIELGKKLNLDEYEMRGENIWI' A
#
# COMPACT_ATOMS: atom_id res chain seq x y z
N MET A 1 3.19 -7.47 25.64
CA MET A 1 4.19 -6.37 25.77
C MET A 1 4.33 -5.59 24.45
N TYR A 2 4.31 -6.25 23.29
CA TYR A 2 4.45 -5.58 21.99
C TYR A 2 3.11 -5.23 21.29
N ASP A 3 1.96 -5.43 21.93
CA ASP A 3 0.64 -5.21 21.31
C ASP A 3 0.42 -3.77 20.82
N LYS A 4 1.07 -2.79 21.47
CA LYS A 4 1.05 -1.38 21.07
C LYS A 4 1.80 -1.09 19.76
N LEU A 5 2.62 -2.03 19.29
CA LEU A 5 3.38 -1.91 18.05
C LEU A 5 2.71 -2.62 16.88
N LYS A 6 1.60 -3.34 17.11
CA LYS A 6 0.90 -4.06 16.05
C LYS A 6 0.15 -3.10 15.13
N ASN A 7 0.00 -3.49 13.87
CA ASN A 7 -0.68 -2.70 12.84
C ASN A 7 -2.08 -2.26 13.26
N ARG A 8 -2.89 -3.18 13.79
CA ARG A 8 -4.26 -2.90 14.25
C ARG A 8 -4.37 -1.95 15.43
N THR A 9 -3.26 -1.70 16.13
CA THR A 9 -3.19 -0.74 17.24
C THR A 9 -2.70 0.62 16.77
N LEU A 10 -1.80 0.66 15.78
CA LEU A 10 -1.15 1.87 15.30
C LEU A 10 -1.93 2.60 14.20
N PHE A 11 -2.66 1.87 13.36
CA PHE A 11 -3.23 2.40 12.13
C PHE A 11 -4.70 2.03 11.98
N ASN A 12 -5.45 2.90 11.30
CA ASN A 12 -6.76 2.58 10.75
C ASN A 12 -6.60 2.16 9.28
N MET A 13 -7.08 0.97 8.93
CA MET A 13 -6.97 0.44 7.56
C MET A 13 -8.15 0.83 6.66
N ASP A 14 -9.20 1.45 7.20
CA ASP A 14 -10.37 1.85 6.42
C ASP A 14 -10.11 3.10 5.56
N GLU A 15 -9.08 3.87 5.90
CA GLU A 15 -8.74 5.15 5.25
C GLU A 15 -7.52 5.02 4.31
N THR A 16 -7.20 3.79 3.87
CA THR A 16 -6.07 3.53 2.98
C THR A 16 -6.43 2.56 1.88
N ILE A 17 -6.03 2.89 0.66
CA ILE A 17 -6.12 1.99 -0.50
C ILE A 17 -5.11 0.81 -0.39
N ALA A 18 -4.11 0.94 0.48
CA ALA A 18 -3.09 -0.08 0.70
C ALA A 18 -3.47 -1.12 1.77
N ALA A 19 -4.74 -1.17 2.20
CA ALA A 19 -5.17 -2.09 3.27
C ALA A 19 -4.75 -3.55 3.03
N GLU A 20 -4.77 -4.00 1.76
CA GLU A 20 -4.44 -5.37 1.37
C GLU A 20 -3.02 -5.80 1.77
N ILE A 21 -2.03 -4.90 1.79
CA ILE A 21 -0.65 -5.31 2.13
C ILE A 21 -0.47 -5.65 3.61
N PHE A 22 -1.42 -5.21 4.44
CA PHE A 22 -1.45 -5.41 5.89
C PHE A 22 -2.18 -6.68 6.34
N GLU A 23 -2.94 -7.37 5.46
CA GLU A 23 -3.79 -8.51 5.86
C GLU A 23 -2.98 -9.62 6.56
N ASP A 24 -1.79 -9.93 6.04
CA ASP A 24 -0.88 -10.94 6.59
C ASP A 24 0.31 -10.34 7.37
N ALA A 25 0.21 -9.08 7.82
CA ALA A 25 1.28 -8.39 8.56
C ALA A 25 0.82 -8.03 9.97
N GLU A 26 1.51 -8.56 10.99
CA GLU A 26 1.24 -8.22 12.39
C GLU A 26 1.87 -6.88 12.75
N PHE A 27 3.05 -6.60 12.21
CA PHE A 27 3.83 -5.40 12.50
C PHE A 27 4.09 -4.51 11.27
N PRO A 28 4.32 -3.19 11.46
CA PRO A 28 4.44 -2.25 10.35
C PRO A 28 5.63 -2.52 9.41
N TRP A 29 6.75 -3.01 9.94
CA TRP A 29 7.94 -3.23 9.12
C TRP A 29 7.79 -4.42 8.17
N GLU A 30 6.88 -5.35 8.44
CA GLU A 30 6.63 -6.52 7.60
C GLU A 30 6.00 -6.15 6.26
N VAL A 31 5.35 -4.97 6.16
CA VAL A 31 4.78 -4.48 4.90
C VAL A 31 5.79 -3.73 4.03
N LEU A 32 6.93 -3.28 4.58
CA LEU A 32 7.90 -2.46 3.85
C LEU A 32 8.38 -3.10 2.54
N PRO A 33 8.71 -4.41 2.50
CA PRO A 33 9.11 -5.05 1.25
C PRO A 33 7.99 -5.12 0.21
N LYS A 34 6.72 -5.04 0.63
CA LYS A 34 5.53 -5.16 -0.25
C LYS A 34 5.18 -3.85 -0.96
N ILE A 35 5.66 -2.70 -0.48
CA ILE A 35 5.26 -1.37 -0.97
C ILE A 35 5.57 -1.18 -2.45
N LYS A 36 6.73 -1.67 -2.91
CA LYS A 36 7.16 -1.54 -4.30
C LYS A 36 6.17 -2.21 -5.25
N ASP A 37 5.87 -3.48 -4.99
CA ASP A 37 5.01 -4.27 -5.86
C ASP A 37 3.57 -3.75 -5.81
N PHE A 38 3.09 -3.36 -4.62
CA PHE A 38 1.79 -2.69 -4.45
C PHE A 38 1.67 -1.43 -5.32
N THR A 39 2.67 -0.55 -5.30
CA THR A 39 2.64 0.72 -6.06
C THR A 39 2.59 0.45 -7.57
N ILE A 40 3.32 -0.56 -8.06
CA ILE A 40 3.32 -0.95 -9.46
C ILE A 40 1.93 -1.50 -9.87
N GLU A 41 1.35 -2.38 -9.06
CA GLU A 41 0.01 -2.93 -9.34
C GLU A 41 -1.10 -1.88 -9.21
N LEU A 42 -0.97 -0.93 -8.29
CA LEU A 42 -1.87 0.21 -8.18
C LEU A 42 -1.82 1.06 -9.46
N GLY A 43 -0.62 1.37 -9.96
CA GLY A 43 -0.44 2.12 -11.20
C GLY A 43 -1.17 1.49 -12.39
N LYS A 44 -1.09 0.16 -12.53
CA LYS A 44 -1.79 -0.59 -13.59
C LYS A 44 -3.32 -0.51 -13.52
N LYS A 45 -3.89 -0.14 -12.35
CA LYS A 45 -5.33 -0.03 -12.11
C LYS A 45 -5.84 1.41 -12.20
N LEU A 46 -4.97 2.40 -12.44
CA LEU A 46 -5.37 3.80 -12.55
C LEU A 46 -6.28 4.03 -13.78
N ASN A 47 -7.23 4.96 -13.64
CA ASN A 47 -8.10 5.36 -14.73
C ASN A 47 -7.30 6.18 -15.76
N LEU A 48 -7.24 5.71 -17.00
CA LEU A 48 -6.51 6.38 -18.08
C LEU A 48 -7.14 7.70 -18.54
N ASP A 49 -8.41 7.94 -18.21
CA ASP A 49 -9.07 9.22 -18.47
C ASP A 49 -8.60 10.32 -17.50
N GLU A 50 -8.12 9.94 -16.31
CA GLU A 50 -7.65 10.84 -15.26
C GLU A 50 -6.11 10.93 -15.20
N TYR A 51 -5.42 9.84 -15.55
CA TYR A 51 -3.97 9.71 -15.38
C TYR A 51 -3.26 9.30 -16.67
N GLU A 52 -2.10 9.90 -16.93
CA GLU A 52 -1.25 9.58 -18.08
C GLU A 52 0.05 8.89 -17.64
N MET A 53 0.37 7.73 -18.24
CA MET A 53 1.65 7.06 -18.03
C MET A 53 2.75 7.70 -18.89
N ARG A 54 3.65 8.46 -18.25
CA ARG A 54 4.75 9.18 -18.93
C ARG A 54 6.04 8.38 -19.04
N GLY A 55 6.15 7.29 -18.30
CA GLY A 55 7.34 6.43 -18.27
C GLY A 55 7.08 5.15 -17.49
N GLU A 56 8.11 4.31 -17.37
CA GLU A 56 8.00 3.05 -16.62
C GLU A 56 7.65 3.33 -15.15
N ASN A 57 6.43 2.97 -14.75
CA ASN A 57 5.86 3.21 -13.42
C ASN A 57 5.76 4.70 -13.01
N ILE A 58 5.74 5.62 -13.98
CA ILE A 58 5.54 7.07 -13.74
C ILE A 58 4.19 7.49 -14.31
N TRP A 59 3.29 7.89 -13.40
CA TRP A 59 1.92 8.33 -13.67
C TRP A 59 1.75 9.79 -13.22
N ILE A 60 1.10 10.62 -14.05
CA ILE A 60 0.80 12.02 -13.77
C ILE A 60 -0.70 12.24 -13.92
#